data_AF-A0A6A5TZ41-F1
#
_entry.id   AF-A0A6A5TZ41-F1
#
_cell.length_a   1.000
_cell.length_b   1.000
_cell.length_c   1.000
_cell.angle_alpha   90.00
_cell.angle_beta   90.00
_cell.angle_gamma   90.00
#
_symmetry.space_group_name_H-M   'P 1'
#
loop_
_entity.id
_entity.type
_entity.pdbx_description
1 polymer ?
#
loop_
_entity_poly.entity_id
_entity_poly.type
_entity_poly.pdbx_seq_one_letter_code
_entity_poly.pdbx_strand_id
1 'polypeptide(L)'
;PTPTTPTTTTPPPKQSPYSTDPFAPNYRHICPGTKQDQAEFIATSPLPLRADFFEAHESAEYAENTRAWDQLCVLLRQRGLEDQFMSIMTGRNVKLKTETPTSCWLHEEEESRVHDKVRKLLRDAGEDGELLERAEENFRVGRVRKRVYNGEVGAEALLEAGDVEGYNWFRLSQGLIMW
;
A
#
# COMPACT_ATOMS: atom_id res chain seq x y z
N PRO A 1 58.46 -13.34 3.96
CA PRO A 1 57.26 -13.63 3.14
C PRO A 1 55.99 -13.22 3.88
N THR A 2 55.45 -12.05 3.52
CA THR A 2 54.20 -11.53 4.10
C THR A 2 53.04 -11.95 3.19
N PRO A 3 51.95 -12.55 3.71
CA PRO A 3 50.83 -12.92 2.87
C PRO A 3 49.98 -11.69 2.53
N THR A 4 49.79 -11.44 1.24
CA THR A 4 48.88 -10.42 0.71
C THR A 4 47.46 -10.97 0.72
N THR A 5 46.58 -10.38 1.52
CA THR A 5 45.15 -10.68 1.51
C THR A 5 44.53 -10.14 0.21
N PRO A 6 43.82 -10.96 -0.59
CA PRO A 6 43.12 -10.47 -1.76
C PRO A 6 41.88 -9.67 -1.34
N THR A 7 41.80 -8.41 -1.77
CA THR A 7 40.61 -7.58 -1.61
C THR A 7 39.56 -8.05 -2.63
N THR A 8 38.54 -8.76 -2.16
CA THR A 8 37.37 -9.10 -2.98
C THR A 8 36.60 -7.82 -3.28
N THR A 9 36.72 -7.30 -4.50
CA THR A 9 35.88 -6.21 -5.00
C THR A 9 34.48 -6.77 -5.30
N THR A 10 33.52 -6.50 -4.43
CA THR A 10 32.11 -6.78 -4.69
C THR A 10 31.66 -5.91 -5.86
N PRO A 11 31.10 -6.47 -6.96
CA PRO A 11 30.54 -5.67 -8.04
C PRO A 11 29.37 -4.83 -7.52
N PRO A 12 29.15 -3.61 -8.05
CA PRO A 12 28.02 -2.80 -7.66
C PRO A 12 26.71 -3.57 -7.93
N PRO A 13 25.72 -3.49 -7.03
CA PRO A 13 24.43 -4.11 -7.27
C PRO A 13 23.87 -3.58 -8.59
N LYS A 14 23.43 -4.49 -9.47
CA LYS A 14 22.70 -4.13 -10.70
C LYS A 14 21.56 -3.22 -10.29
N GLN A 15 21.56 -1.97 -10.77
CA GLN A 15 20.46 -1.05 -10.56
C GLN A 15 19.19 -1.71 -11.11
N SER A 16 18.17 -1.85 -10.26
CA SER A 16 16.85 -2.30 -10.70
C SER A 16 16.35 -1.35 -11.78
N PRO A 17 15.74 -1.83 -12.88
CA PRO A 17 15.11 -0.95 -13.86
C PRO A 17 13.86 -0.26 -13.30
N TYR A 18 13.45 -0.60 -12.07
CA TYR A 18 12.26 -0.09 -11.40
C TYR A 18 12.62 0.78 -10.21
N SER A 19 11.81 1.81 -9.96
CA SER A 19 11.94 2.72 -8.83
C SER A 19 11.00 2.32 -7.70
N THR A 20 11.44 2.52 -6.44
CA THR A 20 10.57 2.44 -5.26
C THR A 20 9.95 3.79 -4.90
N ASP A 21 10.27 4.85 -5.65
CA ASP A 21 9.66 6.17 -5.50
C ASP A 21 8.30 6.19 -6.21
N PRO A 22 7.18 6.39 -5.48
CA PRO A 22 5.84 6.38 -6.06
C PRO A 22 5.55 7.60 -6.95
N PHE A 23 6.46 8.58 -7.03
CA PHE A 23 6.40 9.68 -8.01
C PHE A 23 7.13 9.36 -9.32
N ALA A 24 7.89 8.26 -9.37
CA ALA A 24 8.63 7.88 -10.57
C ALA A 24 7.71 7.20 -11.61
N PRO A 25 7.93 7.44 -12.91
CA PRO A 25 7.12 6.83 -13.96
C PRO A 25 7.27 5.30 -14.03
N ASN A 26 8.41 4.77 -13.56
CA ASN A 26 8.71 3.34 -13.46
C ASN A 26 8.56 2.79 -12.03
N TYR A 27 7.64 3.36 -11.25
CA TYR A 27 7.35 2.91 -9.89
C TYR A 27 6.94 1.43 -9.87
N ARG A 28 7.45 0.70 -8.88
CA ARG A 28 7.07 -0.68 -8.61
C ARG A 28 7.02 -0.91 -7.10
N HIS A 29 5.93 -1.48 -6.63
CA HIS A 29 5.85 -1.97 -5.26
C HIS A 29 6.73 -3.20 -5.13
N ILE A 30 7.55 -3.24 -4.08
CA ILE A 30 8.40 -4.39 -3.77
C ILE A 30 7.92 -4.91 -2.42
N CYS A 31 7.39 -6.14 -2.40
CA CYS A 31 6.93 -6.74 -1.17
C CYS A 31 8.12 -6.91 -0.20
N PRO A 32 8.03 -6.39 1.04
CA PRO A 32 9.08 -6.59 2.02
C PRO A 32 9.14 -8.06 2.42
N GLY A 33 10.31 -8.69 2.30
CA GLY A 33 10.53 -10.07 2.70
C GLY A 33 11.57 -10.78 1.83
N THR A 34 12.19 -11.83 2.35
CA THR A 34 13.03 -12.72 1.55
C THR A 34 12.15 -13.68 0.74
N LYS A 35 12.72 -14.29 -0.31
CA LYS A 35 12.02 -15.38 -1.04
C LYS A 35 11.63 -16.54 -0.12
N GLN A 36 12.37 -16.73 0.97
CA GLN A 36 12.04 -17.75 1.97
C GLN A 36 10.79 -17.35 2.77
N ASP A 37 10.70 -16.10 3.22
CA ASP A 37 9.52 -15.59 3.94
C ASP A 37 8.27 -15.65 3.05
N GLN A 38 8.43 -15.31 1.76
CA GLN A 38 7.37 -15.42 0.77
C GLN A 38 6.92 -16.88 0.57
N ALA A 39 7.85 -17.82 0.45
CA ALA A 39 7.52 -19.24 0.31
C ALA A 39 6.84 -19.80 1.58
N GLU A 40 7.28 -19.39 2.76
CA GLU A 40 6.68 -19.77 4.03
C GLU A 40 5.25 -19.23 4.16
N PHE A 41 5.01 -17.98 3.74
CA PHE A 41 3.67 -17.40 3.71
C PHE A 41 2.71 -18.19 2.80
N ILE A 42 3.15 -18.53 1.58
CA ILE A 42 2.34 -19.36 0.68
C ILE A 42 2.06 -20.74 1.29
N ALA A 43 3.06 -21.37 1.90
CA ALA A 43 2.93 -22.72 2.47
C ALA A 43 2.04 -22.77 3.73
N THR A 44 2.00 -21.68 4.51
CA THR A 44 1.25 -21.60 5.78
C THR A 44 -0.10 -20.90 5.64
N SER A 45 -0.41 -20.37 4.46
CA SER A 45 -1.69 -19.73 4.18
C SER A 45 -2.85 -20.71 4.41
N PRO A 46 -3.91 -20.31 5.14
CA PRO A 46 -5.09 -21.15 5.34
C PRO A 46 -5.93 -21.33 4.06
N LEU A 47 -5.66 -20.50 3.05
CA LEU A 47 -6.29 -20.57 1.73
C LEU A 47 -5.23 -20.94 0.68
N PRO A 48 -5.58 -21.78 -0.30
CA PRO A 48 -4.67 -22.10 -1.39
C PRO A 48 -4.42 -20.86 -2.26
N LEU A 49 -3.20 -20.36 -2.23
CA LEU A 49 -2.75 -19.23 -3.04
C LEU A 49 -2.12 -19.73 -4.33
N ARG A 50 -2.22 -18.96 -5.42
CA ARG A 50 -1.46 -19.23 -6.63
C ARG A 50 0.04 -19.08 -6.38
N ALA A 51 0.84 -19.82 -7.16
CA ALA A 51 2.30 -19.77 -7.08
C ALA A 51 2.88 -18.38 -7.44
N ASP A 52 2.18 -17.61 -8.27
CA ASP A 52 2.55 -16.24 -8.69
C ASP A 52 1.98 -15.15 -7.75
N PHE A 53 1.51 -15.50 -6.55
CA PHE A 53 0.89 -14.56 -5.61
C PHE A 53 1.76 -13.32 -5.34
N PHE A 54 3.03 -13.51 -5.01
CA PHE A 54 3.95 -12.38 -4.76
C PHE A 54 4.37 -11.68 -6.04
N GLU A 55 4.49 -12.39 -7.16
CA GLU A 55 4.77 -11.76 -8.46
C GLU A 55 3.63 -10.81 -8.87
N ALA A 56 2.38 -11.17 -8.55
CA ALA A 56 1.21 -10.32 -8.73
C ALA A 56 1.20 -9.11 -7.78
N HIS A 57 1.61 -9.26 -6.52
CA HIS A 57 1.72 -8.14 -5.57
C HIS A 57 2.97 -7.27 -5.82
N GLU A 58 3.91 -7.74 -6.63
CA GLU A 58 5.03 -6.95 -7.14
C GLU A 58 4.79 -6.52 -8.59
N SER A 59 3.56 -6.60 -9.12
CA SER A 59 3.23 -6.21 -10.50
C SER A 59 3.12 -4.69 -10.66
N ALA A 60 3.11 -4.22 -11.92
CA ALA A 60 2.84 -2.82 -12.22
C ALA A 60 1.40 -2.45 -11.86
N GLU A 61 0.46 -3.37 -12.08
CA GLU A 61 -0.95 -3.23 -11.77
C GLU A 61 -1.18 -3.01 -10.27
N TYR A 62 -0.51 -3.81 -9.42
CA TYR A 62 -0.56 -3.59 -7.97
C TYR A 62 0.08 -2.24 -7.58
N ALA A 63 1.21 -1.92 -8.19
CA ALA A 63 1.91 -0.66 -7.93
C ALA A 63 1.04 0.56 -8.28
N GLU A 64 0.32 0.55 -9.41
CA GLU A 64 -0.62 1.62 -9.75
C GLU A 64 -1.81 1.66 -8.78
N ASN A 65 -2.33 0.49 -8.37
CA ASN A 65 -3.41 0.41 -7.40
C ASN A 65 -3.06 1.01 -6.02
N THR A 66 -1.79 0.90 -5.58
CA THR A 66 -1.32 1.49 -4.31
C THR A 66 -0.68 2.87 -4.45
N ARG A 67 -0.31 3.29 -5.66
CA ARG A 67 0.47 4.51 -5.91
C ARG A 67 -0.06 5.75 -5.19
N ALA A 68 -1.37 6.01 -5.26
CA ALA A 68 -1.97 7.19 -4.64
C ALA A 68 -1.80 7.19 -3.11
N TRP A 69 -1.89 6.02 -2.48
CA TRP A 69 -1.64 5.84 -1.05
C TRP A 69 -0.16 6.01 -0.72
N ASP A 70 0.73 5.41 -1.51
CA ASP A 70 2.17 5.49 -1.29
C ASP A 70 2.70 6.93 -1.47
N GLN A 71 2.18 7.68 -2.43
CA GLN A 71 2.45 9.11 -2.60
C GLN A 71 1.99 9.90 -1.38
N LEU A 72 0.79 9.65 -0.86
CA LEU A 72 0.28 10.30 0.35
C LEU A 72 1.19 10.04 1.55
N CYS A 73 1.62 8.78 1.77
CA CYS A 73 2.56 8.44 2.84
C CYS A 73 3.89 9.18 2.70
N VAL A 74 4.45 9.29 1.50
CA VAL A 74 5.70 10.06 1.28
C VAL A 74 5.51 11.54 1.62
N LEU A 75 4.40 12.15 1.19
CA LEU A 75 4.12 13.57 1.47
C LEU A 75 3.91 13.82 2.96
N LEU A 76 3.15 12.95 3.64
CA LEU A 76 2.98 12.99 5.10
C LEU A 76 4.33 12.89 5.82
N ARG A 77 5.23 12.02 5.35
CA ARG A 77 6.57 11.86 5.93
C ARG A 77 7.41 13.12 5.75
N GLN A 78 7.36 13.74 4.58
CA GLN A 78 8.05 15.02 4.31
C GLN A 78 7.58 16.16 5.21
N ARG A 79 6.37 16.06 5.77
CA ARG A 79 5.79 17.02 6.73
C ARG A 79 5.92 16.59 8.19
N GLY A 80 6.47 15.41 8.46
CA GLY A 80 6.56 14.86 9.82
C GLY A 80 5.20 14.46 10.42
N LEU A 81 4.19 14.22 9.57
CA LEU A 81 2.82 13.89 9.98
C LEU A 81 2.49 12.40 9.85
N GLU A 82 3.31 11.61 9.15
CA GLU A 82 3.06 10.20 8.85
C GLU A 82 2.71 9.36 10.09
N ASP A 83 3.49 9.46 11.16
CA ASP A 83 3.25 8.66 12.37
C ASP A 83 1.90 8.99 13.03
N GLN A 84 1.54 10.28 13.12
CA GLN A 84 0.27 10.70 13.70
C GLN A 84 -0.90 10.29 12.81
N PHE A 85 -0.74 10.46 11.50
CA PHE A 85 -1.73 10.03 10.50
C PHE A 85 -1.97 8.52 10.58
N MET A 86 -0.91 7.72 10.59
CA MET A 86 -1.01 6.26 10.68
C MET A 86 -1.58 5.80 12.02
N SER A 87 -1.26 6.52 13.12
CA SER A 87 -1.86 6.26 14.44
C SER A 87 -3.39 6.39 14.40
N ILE A 88 -3.88 7.45 13.76
CA ILE A 88 -5.31 7.71 13.60
C ILE A 88 -5.95 6.65 12.69
N MET A 89 -5.35 6.38 11.53
CA MET A 89 -5.88 5.44 10.53
C MET A 89 -5.92 3.98 11.01
N THR A 90 -4.96 3.58 11.84
CA THR A 90 -4.84 2.19 12.33
C THR A 90 -5.50 1.98 13.69
N GLY A 91 -5.83 3.05 14.40
CA GLY A 91 -6.31 3.00 15.80
C GLY A 91 -5.25 2.52 16.79
N ARG A 92 -3.98 2.42 16.39
CA ARG A 92 -2.86 1.94 17.23
C ARG A 92 -1.86 3.06 17.47
N ASN A 93 -1.38 3.17 18.71
CA ASN A 93 -0.16 3.93 19.01
C ASN A 93 1.00 3.32 18.20
N VAL A 94 1.54 4.07 17.24
CA VAL A 94 2.48 3.58 16.22
C VAL A 94 3.77 3.05 16.85
N LYS A 95 3.90 1.72 16.89
CA LYS A 95 5.16 0.99 17.04
C LYS A 95 5.32 -0.18 16.06
N LEU A 96 4.42 -0.35 15.08
CA LEU A 96 4.50 -1.42 14.09
C LEU A 96 4.54 -0.82 12.68
N LYS A 97 5.70 -0.92 12.04
CA LYS A 97 6.04 -0.39 10.69
C LYS A 97 5.49 -1.22 9.53
N THR A 98 4.69 -2.26 9.78
CA THR A 98 4.51 -3.36 8.81
C THR A 98 3.07 -3.85 8.64
N GLU A 99 2.06 -3.16 9.17
CA GLU A 99 0.66 -3.60 9.02
C GLU A 99 -0.16 -2.60 8.22
N THR A 100 -0.92 -3.14 7.25
CA THR A 100 -1.95 -2.43 6.47
C THR A 100 -2.93 -1.69 7.37
N PRO A 101 -3.42 -0.50 6.99
CA PRO A 101 -4.37 0.28 7.79
C PRO A 101 -5.59 -0.54 8.19
N THR A 102 -5.91 -0.56 9.49
CA THR A 102 -7.09 -1.23 10.05
C THR A 102 -8.42 -0.62 9.59
N SER A 103 -8.40 0.55 8.92
CA SER A 103 -9.60 1.26 8.46
C SER A 103 -10.45 0.44 7.48
N CYS A 104 -9.85 -0.54 6.80
CA CYS A 104 -10.54 -1.46 5.89
C CYS A 104 -11.63 -2.31 6.58
N TRP A 105 -11.60 -2.43 7.91
CA TRP A 105 -12.47 -3.32 8.69
C TRP A 105 -13.36 -2.60 9.72
N LEU A 106 -13.32 -1.28 9.77
CA LEU A 106 -14.14 -0.49 10.70
C LEU A 106 -15.60 -0.41 10.23
N HIS A 107 -16.55 -0.24 11.14
CA HIS A 107 -17.93 0.13 10.76
C HIS A 107 -17.95 1.56 10.18
N GLU A 108 -18.92 1.88 9.33
CA GLU A 108 -18.99 3.17 8.60
C GLU A 108 -18.94 4.41 9.54
N GLU A 109 -19.57 4.31 10.72
CA GLU A 109 -19.53 5.37 11.72
C GLU A 109 -18.12 5.59 12.31
N GLU A 110 -17.38 4.50 12.54
CA GLU A 110 -16.02 4.55 13.05
C GLU A 110 -15.05 5.06 11.99
N GLU A 111 -15.23 4.63 10.74
CA GLU A 111 -14.47 5.11 9.58
C GLU A 111 -14.67 6.62 9.39
N SER A 112 -15.91 7.11 9.50
CA SER A 112 -16.20 8.54 9.44
C SER A 112 -15.50 9.33 10.55
N ARG A 113 -15.53 8.81 11.80
CA ARG A 113 -14.83 9.42 12.94
C ARG A 113 -13.30 9.43 12.76
N VAL A 114 -12.73 8.38 12.16
CA VAL A 114 -11.30 8.30 11.85
C VAL A 114 -10.94 9.35 10.80
N HIS A 115 -11.70 9.45 9.71
CA HIS A 115 -11.48 10.47 8.69
C HIS A 115 -11.62 11.89 9.24
N ASP A 116 -12.57 12.16 10.13
CA ASP A 116 -12.69 13.47 10.81
C ASP A 116 -11.47 13.82 11.66
N LYS A 117 -10.89 12.83 12.36
CA LYS A 117 -9.65 13.04 13.13
C LYS A 117 -8.48 13.33 12.20
N VAL A 118 -8.38 12.65 11.06
CA VAL A 118 -7.33 12.92 10.06
C VAL A 118 -7.50 14.32 9.47
N ARG A 119 -8.72 14.71 9.07
CA ARG A 119 -9.01 16.08 8.61
C ARG A 119 -8.52 17.08 9.62
N LYS A 120 -8.92 16.93 10.89
CA LYS A 120 -8.50 17.83 11.96
C LYS A 120 -6.98 17.90 12.09
N LEU A 121 -6.28 16.75 12.09
CA LEU A 121 -4.81 16.71 12.14
C LEU A 121 -4.18 17.52 11.00
N LEU A 122 -4.64 17.33 9.76
CA LEU A 122 -4.11 18.02 8.60
C LEU A 122 -4.36 19.54 8.67
N ARG A 123 -5.57 19.94 9.07
CA ARG A 123 -5.91 21.36 9.25
C ARG A 123 -5.12 22.02 10.37
N ASP A 124 -4.99 21.35 11.52
CA ASP A 124 -4.20 21.85 12.65
C ASP A 124 -2.71 22.01 12.28
N ALA A 125 -2.21 21.22 11.33
CA ALA A 125 -0.87 21.34 10.76
C ALA A 125 -0.74 22.40 9.65
N GLY A 126 -1.83 23.08 9.27
CA GLY A 126 -1.86 24.05 8.17
C GLY A 126 -1.89 23.43 6.77
N GLU A 127 -2.22 22.15 6.65
CA GLU A 127 -2.26 21.39 5.40
C GLU A 127 -3.69 21.37 4.80
N ASP A 128 -4.35 22.53 4.72
CA ASP A 128 -5.71 22.70 4.16
C ASP A 128 -5.78 22.59 2.62
N GLY A 129 -4.64 22.37 1.96
CA GLY A 129 -4.53 22.32 0.50
C GLY A 129 -4.36 20.91 -0.06
N GLU A 130 -3.37 20.77 -0.95
CA GLU A 130 -3.11 19.58 -1.75
C GLU A 130 -3.04 18.27 -0.94
N LEU A 131 -2.46 18.30 0.26
CA LEU A 131 -2.32 17.10 1.10
C LEU A 131 -3.66 16.62 1.66
N LEU A 132 -4.54 17.54 2.08
CA LEU A 132 -5.88 17.22 2.51
C LEU A 132 -6.74 16.72 1.35
N GLU A 133 -6.66 17.37 0.18
CA GLU A 133 -7.38 16.92 -1.03
C GLU A 133 -7.00 15.49 -1.42
N ARG A 134 -5.70 15.16 -1.39
CA ARG A 134 -5.21 13.79 -1.65
C ARG A 134 -5.69 12.78 -0.61
N ALA A 135 -5.75 13.17 0.67
CA ALA A 135 -6.25 12.31 1.72
C ALA A 135 -7.76 12.01 1.53
N GLU A 136 -8.57 13.05 1.24
CA GLU A 136 -10.00 12.89 0.96
C GLU A 136 -10.26 11.99 -0.24
N GLU A 137 -9.46 12.13 -1.30
CA GLU A 137 -9.58 11.29 -2.48
C GLU A 137 -9.28 9.81 -2.16
N ASN A 138 -8.22 9.54 -1.39
CA ASN A 138 -7.92 8.19 -0.90
C ASN A 138 -9.06 7.63 -0.04
N PHE A 139 -9.69 8.44 0.82
CA PHE A 139 -10.83 8.01 1.63
C PHE A 139 -12.08 7.73 0.79
N ARG A 140 -12.33 8.54 -0.23
CA ARG A 140 -13.45 8.36 -1.16
C ARG A 140 -13.30 7.05 -1.93
N VAL A 141 -12.14 6.82 -2.55
CA VAL A 141 -11.86 5.60 -3.30
C VAL A 141 -11.81 4.37 -2.38
N GLY A 142 -11.17 4.49 -1.21
CA GLY A 142 -11.07 3.43 -0.21
C GLY A 142 -12.45 2.89 0.24
N ARG A 143 -13.43 3.78 0.44
CA ARG A 143 -14.82 3.37 0.75
C ARG A 143 -15.44 2.52 -0.35
N VAL A 144 -15.26 2.91 -1.62
CA VAL A 144 -15.83 2.16 -2.74
C VAL A 144 -15.14 0.81 -2.89
N ARG A 145 -13.80 0.77 -2.80
CA ARG A 145 -13.01 -0.47 -2.77
C ARG A 145 -13.50 -1.43 -1.69
N LYS A 146 -13.71 -0.95 -0.46
CA LYS A 146 -14.19 -1.76 0.66
C LYS A 146 -15.56 -2.40 0.37
N ARG A 147 -16.53 -1.63 -0.13
CA ARG A 147 -17.86 -2.15 -0.48
C ARG A 147 -17.79 -3.24 -1.54
N VAL A 148 -16.90 -3.08 -2.51
CA VAL A 148 -16.62 -4.09 -3.55
C VAL A 148 -15.99 -5.35 -2.95
N TYR A 149 -14.97 -5.21 -2.08
CA TYR A 149 -14.33 -6.34 -1.40
C TYR A 149 -15.29 -7.10 -0.47
N ASN A 150 -16.23 -6.40 0.16
CA ASN A 150 -17.27 -6.99 0.99
C ASN A 150 -18.41 -7.65 0.16
N GLY A 151 -18.40 -7.49 -1.16
CA GLY A 151 -19.47 -7.98 -2.04
C GLY A 151 -20.79 -7.20 -1.92
N GLU A 152 -20.78 -6.00 -1.36
CA GLU A 152 -21.95 -5.14 -1.22
C GLU A 152 -22.37 -4.50 -2.55
N VAL A 153 -21.41 -4.29 -3.45
CA VAL A 153 -21.60 -3.75 -4.80
C VAL A 153 -20.71 -4.48 -5.81
N GLY A 154 -21.07 -4.41 -7.09
CA GLY A 154 -20.26 -4.96 -8.19
C GLY A 154 -18.95 -4.20 -8.41
N ALA A 155 -17.97 -4.84 -9.07
CA ALA A 155 -16.66 -4.25 -9.35
C ALA A 155 -16.76 -2.98 -10.22
N GLU A 156 -17.81 -2.87 -11.04
CA GLU A 156 -18.11 -1.72 -11.89
C GLU A 156 -18.25 -0.41 -11.09
N ALA A 157 -18.62 -0.49 -9.80
CA ALA A 157 -18.66 0.68 -8.91
C ALA A 157 -17.30 1.37 -8.76
N LEU A 158 -16.17 0.65 -8.93
CA LEU A 158 -14.83 1.24 -8.96
C LEU A 158 -14.66 2.16 -10.18
N LEU A 159 -15.14 1.74 -11.35
CA LEU A 159 -15.08 2.53 -12.59
C LEU A 159 -15.95 3.78 -12.48
N GLU A 160 -17.15 3.66 -11.91
CA GLU A 160 -18.04 4.80 -11.63
C GLU A 160 -17.39 5.79 -10.65
N ALA A 161 -16.59 5.29 -9.72
CA ALA A 161 -15.82 6.11 -8.80
C ALA A 161 -14.52 6.67 -9.39
N GLY A 162 -14.16 6.34 -10.65
CA GLY A 162 -12.92 6.77 -11.31
C GLY A 162 -11.67 5.97 -10.93
N ASP A 163 -11.82 4.84 -10.24
CA ASP A 163 -10.74 3.97 -9.77
C ASP A 163 -10.48 2.82 -10.75
N VAL A 164 -9.92 3.15 -11.92
CA VAL A 164 -9.64 2.19 -13.00
C VAL A 164 -8.57 1.17 -12.58
N GLU A 165 -7.58 1.64 -11.84
CA GLU A 165 -6.45 0.87 -11.33
C GLU A 165 -6.91 -0.12 -10.27
N GLY A 166 -7.80 0.31 -9.36
CA GLY A 166 -8.45 -0.57 -8.40
C GLY A 166 -9.35 -1.60 -9.06
N TYR A 167 -10.07 -1.25 -10.13
CA TYR A 167 -10.85 -2.21 -10.92
C TYR A 167 -9.97 -3.30 -11.54
N ASN A 168 -8.87 -2.90 -12.19
CA ASN A 168 -7.91 -3.82 -12.80
C ASN A 168 -7.27 -4.73 -11.75
N TRP A 169 -6.87 -4.16 -10.61
CA TRP A 169 -6.32 -4.93 -9.50
C TRP A 169 -7.34 -5.91 -8.93
N PHE A 170 -8.58 -5.49 -8.67
CA PHE A 170 -9.63 -6.36 -8.14
C PHE A 170 -9.88 -7.58 -9.04
N ARG A 171 -9.94 -7.36 -10.36
CA ARG A 171 -10.09 -8.43 -11.35
C ARG A 171 -8.91 -9.41 -11.34
N LEU A 172 -7.69 -8.91 -11.18
CA LEU A 172 -6.49 -9.72 -11.08
C LEU A 172 -6.43 -10.49 -9.75
N SER A 173 -6.78 -9.82 -8.64
CA SER A 173 -6.72 -10.38 -7.28
C SER A 173 -7.75 -11.48 -7.04
N GLN A 174 -8.91 -11.41 -7.68
CA GLN A 174 -9.89 -12.51 -7.65
C GLN A 174 -9.31 -13.83 -8.17
N GLY A 175 -8.31 -13.77 -9.05
CA GLY A 175 -7.62 -14.95 -9.55
C GLY A 175 -6.59 -15.51 -8.57
N LEU A 176 -6.13 -14.75 -7.57
CA LEU A 176 -4.98 -15.11 -6.72
C LEU A 176 -5.31 -16.11 -5.60
N ILE A 177 -6.58 -16.17 -5.18
CA ILE A 177 -7.09 -17.18 -4.25
C ILE A 177 -7.76 -18.28 -5.08
N MET A 178 -7.27 -19.52 -4.96
CA MET A 178 -7.80 -20.66 -5.69
C MET A 178 -9.03 -21.23 -4.96
N TRP A 179 -10.23 -20.80 -5.35
CA TRP A 179 -11.48 -21.34 -4.79
C TRP A 179 -11.76 -22.77 -5.27
#